data_AF-A0A7W8CNE0-F1
#
_entry.id   AF-A0A7W8CNE0-F1
#
_cell.length_a   1.000
_cell.length_b   1.000
_cell.length_c   1.000
_cell.angle_alpha   90.00
_cell.angle_beta   90.00
_cell.angle_gamma   90.00
#
_symmetry.space_group_name_H-M   'P 1'
#
loop_
_entity.id
_entity.type
_entity.pdbx_description
1 polymer ?
#
loop_
_entity_poly.entity_id
_entity_poly.type
_entity_poly.pdbx_seq_one_letter_code
_entity_poly.pdbx_strand_id
1 'polypeptide(L)'
;MHSVLFYIIPIVIYLVVNNLVDHLYWPHFLALLLSFLVFQLVRVRYPKDSIPLYAKITQAAFYVLTVAFIFRDQYLNPAMINILLAVTIGLVIAEIMQNRKKPSN
;
A
#
# COMPACT_ATOMS: atom_id res chain seq x y z
N MET A 1 4.39 -10.84 14.81
CA MET A 1 3.21 -9.94 14.82
C MET A 1 3.52 -8.50 14.38
N HIS A 2 4.79 -8.10 14.20
CA HIS A 2 5.14 -6.73 13.77
C HIS A 2 5.05 -6.44 12.25
N SER A 3 4.80 -7.41 11.36
CA SER A 3 4.71 -7.13 9.90
C SER A 3 3.42 -6.44 9.47
N VAL A 4 2.29 -6.70 10.14
CA VAL A 4 0.98 -6.20 9.69
C VAL A 4 0.90 -4.68 9.76
N LEU A 5 1.54 -4.07 10.76
CA LEU A 5 1.58 -2.61 10.95
C LEU A 5 2.14 -1.87 9.72
N PHE A 6 3.09 -2.49 9.01
CA PHE A 6 3.71 -1.88 7.84
C PHE A 6 2.82 -1.91 6.59
N TYR A 7 1.73 -2.67 6.60
CA TYR A 7 0.68 -2.58 5.59
C TYR A 7 -0.42 -1.62 6.04
N ILE A 8 -0.78 -1.65 7.33
CA ILE A 8 -1.84 -0.82 7.91
C ILE A 8 -1.48 0.66 7.86
N ILE A 9 -0.27 1.04 8.31
CA ILE A 9 0.16 2.45 8.35
C ILE A 9 -0.01 3.09 6.96
N PRO A 10 0.47 2.47 5.86
CA PRO A 10 0.26 3.04 4.56
C PRO A 10 -1.20 3.16 4.13
N ILE A 11 -2.00 2.11 4.34
CA ILE A 11 -3.42 2.11 3.99
C ILE A 11 -4.15 3.24 4.71
N VAL A 12 -3.89 3.42 6.01
CA VAL A 12 -4.54 4.47 6.80
C VAL A 12 -4.15 5.85 6.29
N ILE A 13 -2.86 6.09 6.04
CA ILE A 13 -2.40 7.38 5.52
C ILE A 13 -3.07 7.68 4.17
N TYR A 14 -3.14 6.69 3.28
CA TYR A 14 -3.73 6.87 1.96
C TYR A 14 -5.23 7.12 2.10
N LEU A 15 -5.94 6.39 2.95
CA LEU A 15 -7.36 6.58 3.17
C LEU A 15 -7.68 7.96 3.74
N VAL A 16 -6.91 8.41 4.73
CA VAL A 16 -7.02 9.75 5.34
C VAL A 16 -6.78 10.82 4.29
N VAL A 17 -5.67 10.75 3.56
CA VAL A 17 -5.31 11.75 2.56
C VAL A 17 -6.32 11.79 1.41
N ASN A 18 -6.83 10.64 0.93
CA ASN A 18 -7.79 10.67 -0.17
C ASN A 18 -9.11 11.35 0.20
N ASN A 19 -9.60 11.12 1.41
CA ASN A 19 -10.98 11.46 1.79
C ASN A 19 -11.08 12.76 2.60
N LEU A 20 -10.00 13.20 3.26
CA LEU A 20 -10.01 14.42 4.08
C LEU A 20 -9.27 15.60 3.43
N VAL A 21 -8.56 15.37 2.31
CA VAL A 21 -7.76 16.41 1.65
C VAL A 21 -8.32 16.69 0.27
N ASP A 22 -8.90 17.88 0.12
CA ASP A 22 -9.49 18.32 -1.16
C ASP A 22 -8.44 18.54 -2.24
N HIS A 23 -7.27 19.08 -1.88
CA HIS A 23 -6.17 19.34 -2.79
C HIS A 23 -4.82 18.89 -2.21
N LEU A 24 -4.08 18.11 -3.00
CA LEU A 24 -2.77 17.57 -2.65
C LEU A 24 -1.68 18.63 -2.84
N TYR A 25 -1.19 19.13 -1.72
CA TYR A 25 0.03 19.94 -1.66
C TYR A 25 1.26 19.13 -1.25
N TRP A 26 2.45 19.75 -1.35
CA TRP A 26 3.74 19.13 -1.03
C TRP A 26 3.80 18.34 0.31
N PRO A 27 3.15 18.75 1.43
CA PRO A 27 3.22 17.97 2.66
C PRO A 27 2.49 16.62 2.55
N HIS A 28 1.40 16.59 1.77
CA HIS A 28 0.62 15.37 1.54
C HIS A 28 1.42 14.37 0.69
N PHE A 29 2.11 14.86 -0.34
CA PHE A 29 3.02 14.04 -1.15
C PHE A 29 4.15 13.47 -0.29
N LEU A 30 4.73 14.27 0.61
CA LEU A 30 5.76 13.79 1.53
C LEU A 30 5.21 12.70 2.47
N ALA A 31 4.01 12.88 3.01
CA ALA A 31 3.37 11.87 3.86
C ALA A 31 3.10 10.56 3.10
N LEU A 32 2.57 10.63 1.87
CA LEU A 32 2.33 9.47 1.00
C LEU A 32 3.64 8.74 0.63
N LEU A 33 4.72 9.50 0.39
CA LEU A 33 6.03 8.96 0.07
C LEU A 33 6.65 8.24 1.27
N LEU A 34 6.68 8.88 2.45
CA LEU A 34 7.20 8.26 3.68
C LEU A 34 6.43 6.99 4.02
N SER A 35 5.12 7.05 3.90
CA SER A 35 4.22 5.92 4.03
C SER A 35 4.56 4.77 3.06
N PHE A 36 4.81 5.08 1.79
CA PHE A 36 5.25 4.11 0.79
C PHE A 36 6.62 3.51 1.13
N LEU A 37 7.56 4.30 1.63
CA LEU A 37 8.86 3.82 2.08
C LEU A 37 8.73 2.87 3.28
N VAL A 38 7.86 3.17 4.24
CA VAL A 38 7.55 2.26 5.35
C VAL A 38 7.06 0.91 4.83
N PHE A 39 6.16 0.91 3.84
CA PHE A 39 5.74 -0.33 3.19
C PHE A 39 6.92 -1.05 2.52
N GLN A 40 7.79 -0.35 1.80
CA GLN A 40 8.96 -0.97 1.17
C GLN A 40 9.94 -1.59 2.16
N LEU A 41 10.06 -1.06 3.38
CA LEU A 41 10.94 -1.62 4.41
C LEU A 41 10.50 -3.03 4.87
N VAL A 42 9.23 -3.41 4.72
CA VAL A 42 8.82 -4.82 4.91
C VAL A 42 9.55 -5.75 3.97
N ARG A 43 9.86 -5.28 2.76
CA ARG A 43 10.46 -6.10 1.73
C ARG A 43 11.87 -6.57 2.09
N VAL A 44 12.58 -5.80 2.92
CA VAL A 44 13.90 -6.16 3.46
C VAL A 44 13.84 -7.43 4.33
N ARG A 45 12.64 -7.85 4.75
CA ARG A 45 12.43 -9.10 5.51
C ARG A 45 12.39 -10.35 4.66
N TYR A 46 12.13 -10.22 3.35
CA TYR A 46 12.14 -11.37 2.45
C TYR A 46 13.58 -11.59 1.96
N PRO A 47 14.09 -12.84 1.97
CA PRO A 47 15.36 -13.16 1.33
C PRO A 47 15.32 -12.75 -0.14
N LYS A 48 16.46 -12.25 -0.66
CA LYS A 48 16.57 -11.70 -2.03
C LYS A 48 15.97 -12.62 -3.11
N ASP A 49 16.00 -13.94 -2.89
CA ASP A 49 15.60 -14.93 -3.88
C ASP A 49 14.24 -15.60 -3.63
N SER A 50 13.51 -15.24 -2.57
CA SER A 50 12.28 -15.96 -2.17
C SER A 50 11.10 -15.07 -1.78
N ILE A 51 10.92 -13.94 -2.49
CA ILE A 51 9.72 -13.11 -2.31
C ILE A 51 8.47 -13.89 -2.78
N PRO A 52 7.49 -14.15 -1.89
CA PRO A 52 6.26 -14.84 -2.26
C PRO A 52 5.50 -14.11 -3.36
N LEU A 53 4.81 -14.85 -4.24
CA LEU A 53 4.03 -14.28 -5.34
C LEU A 53 3.04 -13.21 -4.85
N TYR A 54 2.32 -13.49 -3.75
CA TYR A 54 1.36 -12.54 -3.18
C TYR A 54 2.02 -11.25 -2.69
N ALA A 55 3.20 -11.33 -2.08
CA ALA A 55 3.96 -10.13 -1.69
C ALA A 55 4.39 -9.29 -2.91
N LYS A 56 4.70 -9.92 -4.05
CA LYS A 56 4.98 -9.20 -5.30
C LYS A 56 3.74 -8.49 -5.84
N ILE A 57 2.59 -9.16 -5.82
CA ILE A 57 1.30 -8.61 -6.29
C ILE A 57 0.86 -7.43 -5.41
N THR A 58 0.87 -7.61 -4.08
CA THR A 58 0.53 -6.54 -3.13
C THR A 58 1.41 -5.32 -3.33
N GLN A 59 2.69 -5.51 -3.61
CA GLN A 59 3.57 -4.39 -3.89
C GLN A 59 3.29 -3.71 -5.21
N ALA A 60 3.01 -4.46 -6.26
CA ALA A 60 2.59 -3.87 -7.52
C ALA A 60 1.33 -3.02 -7.30
N ALA A 61 0.37 -3.51 -6.52
CA ALA A 61 -0.83 -2.76 -6.17
C ALA A 61 -0.52 -1.48 -5.38
N PHE A 62 0.34 -1.54 -4.36
CA PHE A 62 0.77 -0.33 -3.65
C PHE A 62 1.48 0.67 -4.55
N TYR A 63 2.36 0.21 -5.44
CA TYR A 63 3.06 1.09 -6.38
C TYR A 63 2.08 1.78 -7.34
N VAL A 64 1.15 1.01 -7.94
CA VAL A 64 0.09 1.55 -8.80
C VAL A 64 -0.76 2.55 -8.03
N LEU A 65 -1.13 2.25 -6.79
CA LEU A 65 -1.90 3.14 -5.93
C LEU A 65 -1.15 4.44 -5.62
N THR A 66 0.14 4.37 -5.30
CA THR A 66 0.99 5.56 -5.06
C THR A 66 1.07 6.44 -6.31
N VAL A 67 1.32 5.83 -7.47
CA VAL A 67 1.37 6.54 -8.75
C VAL A 67 0.02 7.18 -9.07
N ALA A 68 -1.09 6.45 -8.88
CA ALA A 68 -2.43 7.00 -9.05
C ALA A 68 -2.68 8.19 -8.12
N PHE A 69 -2.24 8.12 -6.86
CA PHE A 69 -2.33 9.24 -5.92
C PHE A 69 -1.60 10.49 -6.39
N ILE A 70 -0.40 10.34 -6.96
CA ILE A 70 0.38 11.46 -7.50
C ILE A 70 -0.40 12.19 -8.60
N PHE A 71 -1.11 11.43 -9.43
CA PHE A 71 -1.92 11.94 -10.52
C PHE A 71 -3.36 12.27 -10.14
N ARG A 72 -3.75 12.13 -8.85
CA ARG A 72 -5.13 12.29 -8.40
C ARG A 72 -5.70 13.61 -8.88
N ASP A 73 -5.09 14.72 -8.51
CA ASP A 73 -5.66 16.05 -8.74
C ASP A 73 -5.64 16.48 -10.22
N GLN A 74 -4.88 15.79 -11.07
CA GLN A 74 -4.74 16.15 -12.49
C GLN A 74 -5.59 15.30 -13.41
N TYR A 75 -5.73 14.00 -13.11
CA TYR A 75 -6.29 13.03 -14.07
C TYR A 75 -7.31 12.07 -13.47
N LEU A 76 -7.43 11.99 -12.13
CA LEU A 76 -8.32 11.03 -11.47
C LEU A 76 -9.30 11.75 -10.55
N ASN A 77 -10.32 11.02 -10.09
CA ASN A 77 -11.18 11.50 -9.02
C ASN A 77 -10.91 10.72 -7.73
N PRO A 78 -11.30 11.25 -6.56
CA PRO A 78 -11.15 10.54 -5.29
C PRO A 78 -11.83 9.16 -5.28
N ALA A 79 -12.93 8.98 -6.02
CA ALA A 79 -13.62 7.70 -6.13
C ALA A 79 -12.75 6.60 -6.77
N MET A 80 -11.99 6.92 -7.83
CA MET A 80 -11.08 5.98 -8.46
C MET A 80 -9.94 5.57 -7.52
N ILE A 81 -9.41 6.51 -6.74
CA ILE A 81 -8.42 6.21 -5.71
C ILE A 81 -9.01 5.29 -4.63
N ASN A 82 -10.27 5.50 -4.23
CA ASN A 82 -10.96 4.63 -3.28
C ASN A 82 -11.14 3.19 -3.82
N ILE A 83 -11.41 3.04 -5.12
CA ILE A 83 -11.46 1.71 -5.77
C ILE A 83 -10.09 1.03 -5.72
N LEU A 84 -9.03 1.73 -6.10
CA LEU A 84 -7.66 1.20 -6.03
C LEU A 84 -7.25 0.86 -4.60
N LEU A 85 -7.66 1.67 -3.62
CA LEU A 85 -7.50 1.38 -2.20
C LEU A 85 -8.19 0.08 -1.81
N ALA A 86 -9.47 -0.09 -2.19
CA ALA A 86 -10.23 -1.31 -1.88
C ALA A 86 -9.57 -2.57 -2.48
N VAL A 87 -9.12 -2.49 -3.73
CA VAL A 87 -8.36 -3.57 -4.38
C VAL A 87 -7.06 -3.86 -3.62
N THR A 88 -6.31 -2.82 -3.26
CA THR A 88 -5.04 -2.96 -2.52
C THR A 88 -5.27 -3.60 -1.15
N ILE A 89 -6.30 -3.20 -0.41
CA ILE A 89 -6.69 -3.79 0.86
C ILE A 89 -7.04 -5.28 0.68
N GLY A 90 -7.82 -5.63 -0.35
CA GLY A 90 -8.15 -7.02 -0.66
C GLY A 90 -6.91 -7.90 -0.90
N LEU A 91 -5.93 -7.37 -1.65
CA LEU A 91 -4.67 -8.06 -1.91
C LEU A 91 -3.81 -8.24 -0.65
N VAL A 92 -3.73 -7.20 0.20
CA VAL A 92 -3.04 -7.27 1.50
C VAL A 92 -3.68 -8.35 2.39
N ILE A 93 -5.01 -8.39 2.47
CA ILE A 93 -5.73 -9.41 3.24
C ILE A 93 -5.42 -10.80 2.70
N ALA A 94 -5.48 -10.98 1.37
CA ALA A 94 -5.16 -12.25 0.73
C ALA A 94 -3.72 -12.70 1.04
N GLU A 95 -2.75 -11.79 0.97
CA GLU A 95 -1.35 -12.07 1.34
C GLU A 95 -1.21 -12.49 2.81
N ILE A 96 -1.85 -11.78 3.74
CA ILE A 96 -1.81 -12.11 5.16
C ILE A 96 -2.41 -13.50 5.41
N MET A 97 -3.55 -13.81 4.78
CA MET A 97 -4.19 -15.13 4.88
C MET A 97 -3.32 -16.25 4.30
N GLN A 98 -2.68 -16.00 3.16
CA GLN A 98 -1.73 -16.93 2.52
C GLN A 98 -0.52 -17.21 3.41
N ASN A 99 0.08 -16.16 3.99
CA ASN A 99 1.23 -16.29 4.87
C ASN A 99 0.89 -17.02 6.18
N ARG A 100 -0.35 -16.93 6.68
CA ARG A 100 -0.82 -17.73 7.83
C ARG A 100 -1.03 -19.21 7.51
N LYS A 101 -1.36 -19.55 6.25
CA LYS A 101 -1.60 -20.93 5.82
C LYS A 101 -0.32 -21.73 5.56
N LYS A 102 0.81 -21.06 5.33
CA LYS A 102 2.10 -21.75 5.19
C LYS A 102 2.54 -22.26 6.57
N PRO A 103 2.81 -23.57 6.74
CA PRO A 103 3.37 -24.07 7.98
C PRO A 103 4.71 -23.37 8.22
N SER A 104 4.88 -22.92 9.45
CA SER A 104 6.16 -22.49 10.01
C SER A 104 7.12 -23.67 9.92
N ASN A 105 7.90 -23.74 8.83
CA ASN A 105 9.10 -24.57 8.79
C ASN A 105 10.25 -23.81 9.44
#